data_AF-A0A928B466-F1
#
_entry.id   AF-A0A928B466-F1
#
_cell.length_a   1.000
_cell.length_b   1.000
_cell.length_c   1.000
_cell.angle_alpha   90.00
_cell.angle_beta   90.00
_cell.angle_gamma   90.00
#
_symmetry.space_group_name_H-M   'P 1'
#
loop_
_entity.id
_entity.type
_entity.pdbx_description
1 polymer ?
#
loop_
_entity_poly.entity_id
_entity_poly.type
_entity_poly.pdbx_seq_one_letter_code
_entity_poly.pdbx_strand_id
1 'polypeptide(L)'
;MKKLLLLLTMVVMFTSACTEGGVDESDKPQNPTEQPGGGNDNPNPEEAVFDIDGNGNYIVEADGGTVNVKVTTNLEYSVNIPEEAKSWLSVSDTRAVRTETLTFSISKNETNQERQATVKIKDAKGEVLQSVVFKQRKADGSTGGSISVSKGRVNVDFEGGECELVVNAEYSWVATCSADWVTLQTSDGIAGEEPLKFTVKRNTTLSERKATIALKNENFNLNQEVYVVQSEFAPVIEAVESVSFKCVANEQFVEVSSNVEYDVTDDADWLTCEVAEGGINLSVTANNDAETRSAQVTITPKENSEAPSINISVVQEQFTPIIEVVNRVLLEYVACEQFVEVVSSVEYDVTDDADWLTCKVVEGGINLSATTNVTAENRSAQVSIFAKDYVDIPTIQMLVVQAPAEIRGVIYYTSSDGNIVTPGQDDFGATIIGNTYKDNQGILLFNAPVTLIGASAFRDCTSLTSITIPDSVTSIRDYAFSGCTSLTSITIPNGVTKIGDYAFGGCTSLTSITIPNGVTKIGEAAFGGCTSLTSVTIPDSVTNIRTATFEECTSLTSITIPDSVTSIGSYAFKNCTSLTSITIPDSVTEIGYEAFENCI
;
A
#
# COMPACT_ATOMS: atom_id res chain seq x y z
N MET A 1 8.75 6.74 -0.98
CA MET A 1 7.49 6.03 -1.29
C MET A 1 6.81 5.54 -0.02
N LYS A 2 5.88 6.32 0.55
CA LYS A 2 4.88 5.91 1.56
C LYS A 2 3.67 6.85 1.46
N LYS A 3 2.59 6.40 0.83
CA LYS A 3 1.20 6.85 1.03
C LYS A 3 0.33 5.62 0.79
N LEU A 4 -0.03 4.93 1.86
CA LEU A 4 -1.27 5.11 2.63
C LEU A 4 -2.38 4.24 2.05
N LEU A 5 -2.34 2.97 2.46
CA LEU A 5 -3.42 2.01 2.40
C LEU A 5 -4.38 2.33 3.56
N LEU A 6 -5.54 2.92 3.27
CA LEU A 6 -6.62 3.05 4.24
C LEU A 6 -7.98 3.10 3.51
N LEU A 7 -8.74 2.01 3.60
CA LEU A 7 -10.20 1.86 3.54
C LEU A 7 -10.43 0.33 3.34
N LEU A 8 -11.23 -0.41 4.08
CA LEU A 8 -12.35 -0.09 4.96
C LEU A 8 -12.66 -1.39 5.75
N THR A 9 -12.52 -1.39 7.07
CA THR A 9 -13.18 -2.39 7.94
C THR A 9 -14.10 -1.60 8.85
N MET A 10 -15.41 -1.69 8.64
CA MET A 10 -16.39 -1.11 9.56
C MET A 10 -17.50 -2.11 9.87
N VAL A 11 -17.39 -2.58 11.11
CA VAL A 11 -18.35 -3.17 12.05
C VAL A 11 -19.84 -2.95 11.75
N VAL A 12 -20.54 -4.07 11.68
CA VAL A 12 -21.86 -4.43 12.27
C VAL A 12 -22.65 -3.31 12.95
N MET A 13 -23.88 -3.07 12.47
CA MET A 13 -25.13 -3.09 13.26
C MET A 13 -26.32 -2.94 12.30
N PHE A 14 -27.34 -3.81 12.42
CA PHE A 14 -28.74 -3.40 12.68
C PHE A 14 -29.67 -4.64 12.79
N THR A 15 -30.43 -4.63 13.90
CA THR A 15 -31.81 -5.15 14.14
C THR A 15 -32.18 -6.63 14.23
N SER A 16 -32.56 -6.97 15.47
CA SER A 16 -33.73 -7.74 15.95
C SER A 16 -34.67 -8.43 14.96
N ALA A 17 -34.99 -9.68 15.28
CA ALA A 17 -36.36 -10.20 15.26
C ALA A 17 -36.51 -11.33 16.30
N CYS A 18 -37.53 -11.21 17.15
CA CYS A 18 -38.05 -12.26 18.02
C CYS A 18 -38.73 -13.37 17.20
N THR A 19 -38.75 -14.60 17.71
CA THR A 19 -40.00 -15.38 17.95
C THR A 19 -39.73 -16.70 18.69
N GLU A 20 -40.80 -17.16 19.34
CA GLU A 20 -40.94 -18.14 20.42
C GLU A 20 -40.84 -19.62 20.01
N GLY A 21 -40.64 -20.48 21.02
CA GLY A 21 -41.48 -21.69 21.18
C GLY A 21 -40.78 -23.05 21.36
N GLY A 22 -41.03 -23.72 22.50
CA GLY A 22 -41.20 -25.18 22.53
C GLY A 22 -40.36 -26.04 23.49
N VAL A 23 -40.93 -26.32 24.66
CA VAL A 23 -40.90 -27.54 25.53
C VAL A 23 -40.25 -28.84 24.98
N ASP A 24 -39.52 -29.62 25.81
CA ASP A 24 -40.04 -30.77 26.60
C ASP A 24 -38.96 -31.51 27.46
N GLU A 25 -39.43 -32.32 28.41
CA GLU A 25 -38.85 -32.96 29.61
C GLU A 25 -37.95 -34.22 29.46
N SER A 26 -37.45 -34.67 30.63
CA SER A 26 -36.93 -36.01 31.06
C SER A 26 -35.44 -36.30 30.78
N ASP A 27 -34.59 -36.73 31.71
CA ASP A 27 -34.77 -37.72 32.79
C ASP A 27 -33.77 -37.54 33.97
N LYS A 28 -34.19 -37.91 35.18
CA LYS A 28 -33.37 -38.21 36.39
C LYS A 28 -33.56 -39.70 36.73
N PRO A 29 -32.62 -40.38 37.42
CA PRO A 29 -32.82 -40.65 38.86
C PRO A 29 -31.50 -40.72 39.69
N GLN A 30 -31.43 -40.08 40.87
CA GLN A 30 -31.60 -40.59 42.26
C GLN A 30 -30.36 -41.18 42.97
N ASN A 31 -30.21 -40.77 44.24
CA ASN A 31 -29.25 -41.18 45.28
C ASN A 31 -29.85 -42.30 46.16
N PRO A 32 -29.07 -43.05 46.97
CA PRO A 32 -29.35 -43.02 48.43
C PRO A 32 -28.16 -43.24 49.41
N THR A 33 -28.18 -42.46 50.51
CA THR A 33 -27.94 -42.73 51.97
C THR A 33 -26.95 -43.80 52.50
N GLU A 34 -26.18 -43.46 53.56
CA GLU A 34 -26.34 -43.99 54.96
C GLU A 34 -25.34 -43.38 56.00
N GLN A 35 -25.83 -43.16 57.24
CA GLN A 35 -25.15 -42.92 58.55
C GLN A 35 -25.05 -44.28 59.32
N PRO A 36 -24.47 -44.51 60.56
CA PRO A 36 -24.30 -43.65 61.77
C PRO A 36 -22.98 -43.88 62.59
N GLY A 37 -22.66 -43.17 63.69
CA GLY A 37 -22.99 -43.51 65.09
C GLY A 37 -21.72 -43.59 66.00
N GLY A 38 -21.75 -43.13 67.26
CA GLY A 38 -20.56 -42.92 68.12
C GLY A 38 -20.44 -43.76 69.42
N GLY A 39 -19.35 -43.53 70.19
CA GLY A 39 -19.22 -43.66 71.65
C GLY A 39 -18.39 -44.82 72.26
N ASN A 40 -17.24 -44.51 72.91
CA ASN A 40 -16.82 -44.82 74.32
C ASN A 40 -15.30 -45.06 74.58
N ASP A 41 -14.76 -44.19 75.46
CA ASP A 41 -13.67 -44.20 76.47
C ASP A 41 -12.64 -45.36 76.69
N ASN A 42 -11.36 -44.96 76.61
CA ASN A 42 -10.21 -45.08 77.56
C ASN A 42 -9.46 -46.45 77.79
N PRO A 43 -8.16 -46.45 78.17
CA PRO A 43 -6.95 -46.12 77.40
C PRO A 43 -5.95 -47.29 77.31
N ASN A 44 -5.05 -47.25 76.32
CA ASN A 44 -3.75 -47.93 76.37
C ASN A 44 -2.70 -46.87 75.97
N PRO A 45 -1.48 -46.81 76.55
CA PRO A 45 -0.54 -45.74 76.23
C PRO A 45 -0.01 -45.97 74.80
N GLU A 46 -0.51 -45.18 73.85
CA GLU A 46 -0.07 -45.20 72.46
C GLU A 46 1.39 -44.74 72.36
N GLU A 47 2.20 -45.52 71.64
CA GLU A 47 3.48 -45.06 71.10
C GLU A 47 3.21 -43.83 70.22
N ALA A 48 3.84 -42.70 70.53
CA ALA A 48 3.72 -41.50 69.70
C ALA A 48 4.19 -41.81 68.26
N VAL A 49 3.31 -41.59 67.29
CA VAL A 49 3.61 -41.71 65.85
C VAL A 49 4.41 -40.48 65.43
N PHE A 50 5.67 -40.67 65.01
CA PHE A 50 6.51 -39.60 64.47
C PHE A 50 6.53 -39.69 62.94
N ASP A 51 6.36 -38.54 62.28
CA ASP A 51 6.39 -38.46 60.82
C ASP A 51 7.84 -38.44 60.34
N ILE A 52 8.16 -39.18 59.27
CA ILE A 52 9.48 -39.15 58.62
C ILE A 52 9.31 -38.40 57.32
N ASP A 53 10.07 -37.32 57.11
CA ASP A 53 9.98 -36.56 55.85
C ASP A 53 10.48 -37.39 54.66
N GLY A 54 10.16 -36.97 53.43
CA GLY A 54 10.58 -37.65 52.20
C GLY A 54 12.11 -37.79 52.01
N ASN A 55 12.91 -37.21 52.92
CA ASN A 55 14.36 -37.30 52.96
C ASN A 55 14.88 -38.19 54.11
N GLY A 56 14.00 -38.85 54.86
CA GLY A 56 14.37 -39.76 55.95
C GLY A 56 14.64 -39.07 57.29
N ASN A 57 14.29 -37.79 57.46
CA ASN A 57 14.47 -37.07 58.72
C ASN A 57 13.28 -37.29 59.66
N TYR A 58 13.55 -37.44 60.95
CA TYR A 58 12.49 -37.55 61.96
C TYR A 58 11.92 -36.18 62.29
N ILE A 59 10.63 -35.98 62.03
CA ILE A 59 9.88 -34.78 62.38
C ILE A 59 9.22 -35.00 63.74
N VAL A 60 9.59 -34.16 64.71
CA VAL A 60 9.10 -34.21 66.08
C VAL A 60 8.22 -32.99 66.34
N GLU A 61 7.05 -33.22 66.91
CA GLU A 61 6.13 -32.15 67.29
C GLU A 61 6.72 -31.25 68.40
N ALA A 62 6.11 -30.08 68.56
CA ALA A 62 6.51 -29.06 69.52
C ALA A 62 6.68 -29.61 70.94
N ASP A 63 5.78 -30.49 71.38
CA ASP A 63 5.75 -31.05 72.73
C ASP A 63 6.89 -32.04 73.01
N GLY A 64 7.66 -32.43 71.99
CA GLY A 64 8.75 -33.39 72.11
C GLY A 64 8.23 -34.83 72.15
N GLY A 65 8.97 -35.72 72.79
CA GLY A 65 8.62 -37.14 72.90
C GLY A 65 9.82 -38.07 72.72
N THR A 66 9.55 -39.34 72.46
CA THR A 66 10.59 -40.38 72.33
C THR A 66 10.62 -41.00 70.94
N VAL A 67 11.72 -40.83 70.20
CA VAL A 67 11.89 -41.43 68.87
C VAL A 67 12.75 -42.69 68.98
N ASN A 68 12.25 -43.81 68.44
CA ASN A 68 12.96 -45.07 68.38
C ASN A 68 13.64 -45.24 67.01
N VAL A 69 14.97 -45.31 67.00
CA VAL A 69 15.78 -45.46 65.78
C VAL A 69 16.40 -46.85 65.75
N LYS A 70 16.03 -47.66 64.76
CA LYS A 70 16.63 -48.98 64.56
C LYS A 70 18.05 -48.85 64.03
N VAL A 71 19.01 -49.49 64.69
CA VAL A 71 20.42 -49.54 64.26
C VAL A 71 20.80 -51.00 63.99
N THR A 72 21.11 -51.32 62.74
CA THR A 72 21.48 -52.70 62.34
C THR A 72 22.99 -52.79 62.12
N THR A 73 23.73 -53.17 63.17
CA THR A 73 25.18 -53.37 63.10
C THR A 73 25.63 -54.52 64.00
N ASN A 74 26.69 -55.22 63.60
CA ASN A 74 27.37 -56.24 64.42
C ASN A 74 28.63 -55.70 65.12
N LEU A 75 28.88 -54.39 65.04
CA LEU A 75 30.00 -53.67 65.64
C LEU A 75 29.57 -52.92 66.90
N GLU A 76 30.51 -52.71 67.83
CA GLU A 76 30.33 -51.73 68.91
C GLU A 76 30.24 -50.31 68.33
N TYR A 77 29.34 -49.49 68.87
CA TYR A 77 29.12 -48.13 68.41
C TYR A 77 28.99 -47.13 69.55
N SER A 78 29.22 -45.86 69.22
CA SER A 78 28.99 -44.70 70.08
C SER A 78 28.03 -43.73 69.40
N VAL A 79 27.19 -43.07 70.19
CA VAL A 79 26.24 -42.06 69.72
C VAL A 79 26.79 -40.68 70.01
N ASN A 80 26.92 -39.85 68.98
CA ASN A 80 27.41 -38.48 69.09
C ASN A 80 26.28 -37.50 68.80
N ILE A 81 25.78 -36.86 69.87
CA ILE A 81 24.83 -35.73 69.82
C ILE A 81 25.65 -34.43 69.79
N PRO A 82 25.42 -33.51 68.84
CA PRO A 82 26.08 -32.20 68.78
C PRO A 82 25.88 -31.40 70.07
N GLU A 83 26.85 -30.57 70.46
CA GLU A 83 26.84 -29.87 71.75
C GLU A 83 25.63 -28.93 71.88
N GLU A 84 25.30 -28.24 70.80
CA GLU A 84 24.14 -27.36 70.65
C GLU A 84 22.79 -28.07 70.82
N ALA A 85 22.76 -29.41 70.68
CA ALA A 85 21.56 -30.21 70.77
C ALA A 85 21.37 -30.91 72.12
N LYS A 86 22.42 -31.03 72.95
CA LYS A 86 22.37 -31.76 74.23
C LYS A 86 21.40 -31.16 75.26
N SER A 87 21.04 -29.88 75.11
CA SER A 87 20.07 -29.22 75.98
C SER A 87 18.63 -29.70 75.75
N TRP A 88 18.35 -30.35 74.62
CA TRP A 88 16.99 -30.78 74.26
C TRP A 88 16.88 -32.17 73.64
N LEU A 89 17.98 -32.78 73.23
CA LEU A 89 18.04 -34.12 72.68
C LEU A 89 18.98 -34.99 73.52
N SER A 90 18.49 -36.14 73.96
CA SER A 90 19.25 -37.14 74.72
C SER A 90 18.95 -38.54 74.22
N VAL A 91 19.80 -39.52 74.58
CA VAL A 91 19.64 -40.92 74.20
C VAL A 91 19.79 -41.80 75.45
N SER A 92 18.99 -42.85 75.56
CA SER A 92 18.85 -43.67 76.77
C SER A 92 20.09 -44.48 77.16
N ASP A 93 21.03 -44.70 76.23
CA ASP A 93 22.35 -45.26 76.52
C ASP A 93 23.36 -44.85 75.42
N THR A 94 24.59 -44.50 75.80
CA THR A 94 25.62 -43.96 74.87
C THR A 94 26.75 -44.94 74.57
N ARG A 95 26.80 -46.09 75.26
CA ARG A 95 27.80 -47.15 75.04
C ARG A 95 27.14 -48.53 75.06
N ALA A 96 26.51 -48.90 73.96
CA ALA A 96 25.84 -50.19 73.84
C ALA A 96 26.67 -51.22 73.06
N VAL A 97 26.69 -52.46 73.53
CA VAL A 97 27.44 -53.57 72.93
C VAL A 97 26.61 -54.35 71.89
N ARG A 98 25.26 -54.21 71.86
CA ARG A 98 24.31 -54.72 70.84
C ARG A 98 22.86 -54.34 71.19
N THR A 99 22.39 -53.15 70.81
CA THR A 99 20.95 -52.85 70.88
C THR A 99 20.41 -52.61 69.48
N GLU A 100 19.32 -53.28 69.13
CA GLU A 100 18.70 -53.20 67.81
C GLU A 100 17.91 -51.90 67.63
N THR A 101 17.58 -51.17 68.69
CA THR A 101 16.85 -49.89 68.64
C THR A 101 17.35 -48.93 69.71
N LEU A 102 17.65 -47.69 69.32
CA LEU A 102 18.03 -46.58 70.20
C LEU A 102 16.82 -45.68 70.46
N THR A 103 16.57 -45.36 71.72
CA THR A 103 15.50 -44.43 72.09
C THR A 103 16.08 -43.05 72.37
N PHE A 104 15.68 -42.08 71.55
CA PHE A 104 16.03 -40.68 71.70
C PHE A 104 14.89 -39.95 72.43
N SER A 105 15.22 -39.20 73.47
CA SER A 105 14.27 -38.34 74.19
C SER A 105 14.48 -36.89 73.76
N ILE A 106 13.41 -36.27 73.26
CA ILE A 106 13.35 -34.89 72.77
C ILE A 106 12.49 -34.08 73.75
N SER A 107 13.05 -33.02 74.35
CA SER A 107 12.29 -32.14 75.22
C SER A 107 11.36 -31.22 74.43
N LYS A 108 10.34 -30.66 75.09
CA LYS A 108 9.45 -29.66 74.49
C LYS A 108 10.23 -28.48 73.94
N ASN A 109 9.86 -28.01 72.75
CA ASN A 109 10.33 -26.77 72.16
C ASN A 109 9.35 -25.65 72.53
N GLU A 110 9.72 -24.82 73.50
CA GLU A 110 8.92 -23.67 73.93
C GLU A 110 9.24 -22.41 73.11
N THR A 111 10.07 -22.53 72.08
CA THR A 111 10.47 -21.40 71.23
C THR A 111 9.67 -21.34 69.93
N ASN A 112 9.54 -20.13 69.37
CA ASN A 112 8.92 -19.92 68.05
C ASN A 112 9.88 -20.21 66.88
N GLN A 113 10.97 -20.91 67.14
CA GLN A 113 11.97 -21.31 66.14
C GLN A 113 11.99 -22.83 66.04
N GLU A 114 12.03 -23.35 64.81
CA GLU A 114 12.34 -24.78 64.61
C GLU A 114 13.80 -25.03 65.02
N ARG A 115 14.07 -26.20 65.58
CA ARG A 115 15.43 -26.63 65.91
C ARG A 115 15.72 -27.98 65.31
N GLN A 116 16.95 -28.18 64.84
CA GLN A 116 17.36 -29.44 64.24
C GLN A 116 18.72 -29.90 64.75
N ALA A 117 18.93 -31.21 64.78
CA ALA A 117 20.19 -31.82 65.15
C ALA A 117 20.47 -33.05 64.29
N THR A 118 21.72 -33.19 63.84
CA THR A 118 22.20 -34.41 63.17
C THR A 118 23.01 -35.24 64.16
N VAL A 119 22.45 -36.36 64.61
CA VAL A 119 23.13 -37.33 65.47
C VAL A 119 23.92 -38.30 64.60
N LYS A 120 25.20 -38.51 64.94
CA LYS A 120 26.08 -39.45 64.24
C LYS A 120 26.31 -40.68 65.11
N ILE A 121 25.98 -41.86 64.59
CA ILE A 121 26.30 -43.15 65.21
C ILE A 121 27.60 -43.62 64.57
N LYS A 122 28.63 -43.84 65.40
CA LYS A 122 29.99 -44.15 64.95
C LYS A 122 30.49 -45.48 65.49
N ASP A 123 31.32 -46.20 64.75
CA ASP A 123 31.97 -47.41 65.25
C ASP A 123 33.11 -47.11 66.24
N ALA A 124 33.74 -48.14 66.80
CA ALA A 124 34.87 -48.01 67.73
C ALA A 124 36.12 -47.31 67.15
N LYS A 125 36.22 -47.17 65.81
CA LYS A 125 37.30 -46.46 65.11
C LYS A 125 36.92 -45.00 64.79
N GLY A 126 35.68 -44.61 65.01
CA GLY A 126 35.16 -43.26 64.78
C GLY A 126 34.51 -43.06 63.40
N GLU A 127 34.35 -44.10 62.58
CA GLU A 127 33.67 -44.04 61.29
C GLU A 127 32.15 -43.93 61.47
N VAL A 128 31.48 -43.08 60.70
CA VAL A 128 30.03 -42.85 60.79
C VAL A 128 29.28 -44.01 60.13
N LEU A 129 28.59 -44.81 60.94
CA LEU A 129 27.74 -45.92 60.49
C LEU A 129 26.38 -45.44 60.02
N GLN A 130 25.80 -44.44 60.70
CA GLN A 130 24.49 -43.87 60.38
C GLN A 130 24.42 -42.42 60.87
N SER A 131 23.79 -41.55 60.06
CA SER A 131 23.42 -40.19 60.49
C SER A 131 21.90 -40.11 60.60
N VAL A 132 21.42 -39.53 61.70
CA VAL A 132 20.00 -39.39 61.99
C VAL A 132 19.72 -37.92 62.22
N VAL A 133 18.81 -37.34 61.44
CA VAL A 133 18.43 -35.94 61.58
C VAL A 133 17.10 -35.87 62.32
N PHE A 134 17.07 -35.12 63.40
CA PHE A 134 15.86 -34.74 64.13
C PHE A 134 15.54 -33.30 63.82
N LYS A 135 14.33 -33.03 63.34
CA LYS A 135 13.77 -31.68 63.20
C LYS A 135 12.59 -31.57 64.16
N GLN A 136 12.63 -30.59 65.06
CA GLN A 136 11.53 -30.33 65.97
C GLN A 136 10.80 -29.04 65.60
N ARG A 137 9.48 -29.14 65.48
CA ARG A 137 8.59 -28.01 65.17
C ARG A 137 8.63 -26.92 66.26
N LYS A 138 8.16 -25.73 65.90
CA LYS A 138 7.98 -24.58 66.81
C LYS A 138 6.93 -24.88 67.87
N ALA A 139 6.90 -24.09 68.95
CA ALA A 139 5.91 -24.16 70.03
C ALA A 139 4.44 -24.14 69.56
N ASP A 140 4.15 -23.53 68.41
CA ASP A 140 2.81 -23.41 67.82
C ASP A 140 2.44 -24.52 66.82
N GLY A 141 3.34 -25.48 66.58
CA GLY A 141 3.13 -26.61 65.67
C GLY A 141 3.30 -26.30 64.17
N SER A 142 3.72 -25.09 63.77
CA SER A 142 3.94 -24.71 62.37
C SER A 142 5.35 -25.08 61.84
N THR A 143 5.47 -25.29 60.52
CA THR A 143 6.75 -25.48 59.79
C THR A 143 7.25 -24.15 59.18
N GLY A 144 8.57 -23.99 59.01
CA GLY A 144 9.30 -22.75 58.64
C GLY A 144 8.70 -21.83 57.56
N GLY A 145 9.00 -20.53 57.70
CA GLY A 145 8.46 -19.46 56.85
C GLY A 145 8.96 -19.44 55.40
N SER A 146 8.23 -18.77 54.52
CA SER A 146 8.62 -18.57 53.11
C SER A 146 8.77 -17.10 52.74
N ILE A 147 9.67 -16.84 51.78
CA ILE A 147 9.76 -15.58 51.04
C ILE A 147 9.96 -15.92 49.56
N SER A 148 9.19 -15.28 48.69
CA SER A 148 9.24 -15.49 47.25
C SER A 148 8.97 -14.20 46.49
N VAL A 149 9.30 -14.19 45.21
CA VAL A 149 9.15 -13.03 44.32
C VAL A 149 8.41 -13.43 43.06
N SER A 150 7.62 -12.51 42.50
CA SER A 150 6.90 -12.75 41.24
C SER A 150 7.84 -12.98 40.04
N LYS A 151 9.07 -12.46 40.09
CA LYS A 151 10.12 -12.66 39.09
C LYS A 151 11.50 -12.74 39.75
N GLY A 152 12.23 -13.83 39.52
CA GLY A 152 13.63 -13.97 39.95
C GLY A 152 14.65 -13.25 39.06
N ARG A 153 14.22 -12.76 37.88
CA ARG A 153 15.05 -12.00 36.94
C ARG A 153 14.25 -10.87 36.30
N VAL A 154 14.86 -9.68 36.22
CA VAL A 154 14.33 -8.49 35.56
C VAL A 154 15.34 -8.05 34.50
N ASN A 155 14.92 -8.05 33.23
CA ASN A 155 15.72 -7.51 32.13
C ASN A 155 15.25 -6.08 31.85
N VAL A 156 16.18 -5.15 31.76
CA VAL A 156 15.92 -3.73 31.48
C VAL A 156 16.77 -3.31 30.29
N ASP A 157 16.22 -2.49 29.41
CA ASP A 157 16.99 -1.90 28.31
C ASP A 157 18.01 -0.87 28.82
N PHE A 158 18.79 -0.34 27.89
CA PHE A 158 19.85 0.61 28.22
C PHE A 158 19.29 1.95 28.76
N GLU A 159 18.03 2.31 28.47
CA GLU A 159 17.44 3.57 28.96
C GLU A 159 17.16 3.52 30.46
N GLY A 160 16.84 2.34 30.98
CA GLY A 160 16.53 2.14 32.40
C GLY A 160 15.05 2.39 32.69
N GLY A 161 14.75 2.92 33.88
CA GLY A 161 13.37 3.27 34.27
C GLY A 161 12.90 2.60 35.56
N GLU A 162 11.61 2.75 35.86
CA GLU A 162 10.97 2.21 37.06
C GLU A 162 10.57 0.74 36.86
N CYS A 163 10.82 -0.07 37.89
CA CYS A 163 10.53 -1.50 37.93
C CYS A 163 9.77 -1.84 39.22
N GLU A 164 8.83 -2.78 39.12
CA GLU A 164 8.05 -3.27 40.25
C GLU A 164 7.91 -4.79 40.17
N LEU A 165 8.08 -5.45 41.32
CA LEU A 165 7.81 -6.87 41.52
C LEU A 165 7.05 -7.10 42.81
N VAL A 166 6.38 -8.23 42.93
CA VAL A 166 5.60 -8.58 44.13
C VAL A 166 6.45 -9.53 44.97
N VAL A 167 6.63 -9.18 46.24
CA VAL A 167 7.22 -10.04 47.26
C VAL A 167 6.08 -10.68 48.04
N ASN A 168 6.03 -12.02 48.06
CA ASN A 168 5.10 -12.76 48.90
C ASN A 168 5.92 -13.41 50.03
N ALA A 169 5.73 -12.90 51.25
CA ALA A 169 6.50 -13.28 52.42
C ALA A 169 5.61 -13.54 53.62
N GLU A 170 5.88 -14.59 54.38
CA GLU A 170 5.16 -14.87 55.63
C GLU A 170 5.59 -13.96 56.79
N TYR A 171 6.73 -13.28 56.63
CA TYR A 171 7.32 -12.39 57.64
C TYR A 171 7.83 -11.11 56.97
N SER A 172 8.19 -10.12 57.80
CA SER A 172 8.84 -8.89 57.30
C SER A 172 10.13 -9.20 56.56
N TRP A 173 10.59 -8.30 55.71
CA TRP A 173 11.80 -8.49 54.92
C TRP A 173 12.52 -7.16 54.71
N VAL A 174 13.81 -7.23 54.42
CA VAL A 174 14.65 -6.09 54.07
C VAL A 174 15.32 -6.38 52.73
N ALA A 175 15.30 -5.42 51.83
CA ALA A 175 15.94 -5.46 50.52
C ALA A 175 17.25 -4.67 50.52
N THR A 176 18.29 -5.25 49.91
CA THR A 176 19.56 -4.58 49.64
C THR A 176 19.98 -4.84 48.20
N CYS A 177 20.66 -3.89 47.57
CA CYS A 177 21.12 -4.01 46.19
C CYS A 177 22.65 -3.99 46.11
N SER A 178 23.23 -4.84 45.26
CA SER A 178 24.69 -4.92 45.03
C SER A 178 25.25 -3.80 44.15
N ALA A 179 24.41 -2.92 43.58
CA ALA A 179 24.80 -1.93 42.59
C ALA A 179 24.21 -0.54 42.86
N ASP A 180 24.98 0.51 42.56
CA ASP A 180 24.66 1.93 42.73
C ASP A 180 23.83 2.55 41.57
N TRP A 181 23.70 1.81 40.47
CA TRP A 181 22.86 2.14 39.32
C TRP A 181 21.43 1.58 39.43
N VAL A 182 21.13 0.83 40.49
CA VAL A 182 19.78 0.41 40.89
C VAL A 182 19.43 1.08 42.22
N THR A 183 18.39 1.88 42.26
CA THR A 183 17.92 2.58 43.46
C THR A 183 16.65 1.92 43.98
N LEU A 184 16.70 1.31 45.16
CA LEU A 184 15.51 0.76 45.83
C LEU A 184 14.64 1.90 46.34
N GLN A 185 13.37 1.91 45.97
CA GLN A 185 12.37 2.83 46.49
C GLN A 185 11.66 2.20 47.71
N THR A 186 11.50 0.87 47.71
CA THR A 186 11.12 0.08 48.89
C THR A 186 12.34 -0.70 49.40
N SER A 187 12.75 -0.47 50.65
CA SER A 187 13.89 -1.15 51.29
C SER A 187 13.49 -2.19 52.33
N ASP A 188 12.23 -2.20 52.75
CA ASP A 188 11.66 -3.11 53.72
C ASP A 188 10.17 -3.33 53.45
N GLY A 189 9.65 -4.45 53.95
CA GLY A 189 8.23 -4.79 53.84
C GLY A 189 7.77 -5.67 54.99
N ILE A 190 6.46 -5.78 55.14
CA ILE A 190 5.81 -6.61 56.17
C ILE A 190 5.39 -7.96 55.59
N ALA A 191 4.80 -8.82 56.43
CA ALA A 191 4.21 -10.08 55.99
C ALA A 191 3.02 -9.83 55.05
N GLY A 192 2.89 -10.64 54.00
CA GLY A 192 1.87 -10.54 52.98
C GLY A 192 2.45 -10.35 51.58
N GLU A 193 1.60 -9.88 50.66
CA GLU A 193 1.99 -9.50 49.31
C GLU A 193 2.29 -8.00 49.25
N GLU A 194 3.56 -7.64 49.08
CA GLU A 194 4.02 -6.24 49.08
C GLU A 194 4.83 -5.93 47.81
N PRO A 195 4.73 -4.70 47.26
CA PRO A 195 5.50 -4.31 46.08
C PRO A 195 6.94 -3.91 46.44
N LEU A 196 7.90 -4.52 45.76
CA LEU A 196 9.29 -4.06 45.71
C LEU A 196 9.49 -3.17 44.48
N LYS A 197 9.64 -1.87 44.71
CA LYS A 197 9.83 -0.85 43.67
C LYS A 197 11.28 -0.39 43.64
N PHE A 198 11.82 -0.25 42.44
CA PHE A 198 13.18 0.24 42.23
C PHE A 198 13.34 0.93 40.87
N THR A 199 14.31 1.83 40.77
CA THR A 199 14.65 2.54 39.53
C THR A 199 16.02 2.10 39.03
N VAL A 200 16.13 1.86 37.73
CA VAL A 200 17.37 1.53 37.04
C VAL A 200 17.87 2.76 36.28
N LYS A 201 19.10 3.22 36.53
CA LYS A 201 19.71 4.33 35.79
C LYS A 201 20.05 3.90 34.36
N ARG A 202 20.11 4.85 33.43
CA ARG A 202 20.59 4.63 32.06
C ARG A 202 21.95 3.92 32.07
N ASN A 203 22.12 2.90 31.25
CA ASN A 203 23.42 2.32 30.96
C ASN A 203 24.09 3.14 29.86
N THR A 204 25.30 3.63 30.11
CA THR A 204 26.10 4.39 29.13
C THR A 204 27.35 3.61 28.70
N THR A 205 27.48 2.35 29.13
CA THR A 205 28.64 1.51 28.81
C THR A 205 28.31 0.53 27.69
N LEU A 206 29.35 0.16 26.93
CA LEU A 206 29.30 -0.82 25.83
C LEU A 206 29.23 -2.28 26.30
N SER A 207 28.82 -2.50 27.54
CA SER A 207 28.72 -3.84 28.11
C SER A 207 27.46 -3.97 28.94
N GLU A 208 26.87 -5.16 28.87
CA GLU A 208 25.81 -5.60 29.75
C GLU A 208 26.29 -5.53 31.21
N ARG A 209 25.46 -4.99 32.11
CA ARG A 209 25.76 -4.89 33.54
C ARG A 209 24.70 -5.60 34.38
N LYS A 210 25.12 -6.17 35.52
CA LYS A 210 24.28 -7.02 36.38
C LYS A 210 24.27 -6.53 37.82
N ALA A 211 23.10 -6.60 38.45
CA ALA A 211 22.92 -6.32 39.87
C ALA A 211 22.10 -7.44 40.52
N THR A 212 22.30 -7.64 41.82
CA THR A 212 21.50 -8.55 42.63
C THR A 212 20.79 -7.77 43.71
N ILE A 213 19.47 -7.91 43.79
CA ILE A 213 18.67 -7.44 44.91
C ILE A 213 18.43 -8.65 45.83
N ALA A 214 18.92 -8.55 47.07
CA ALA A 214 18.77 -9.59 48.08
C ALA A 214 17.69 -9.20 49.09
N LEU A 215 16.68 -10.06 49.23
CA LEU A 215 15.59 -9.98 50.20
C LEU A 215 15.89 -10.91 51.37
N LYS A 216 15.98 -10.36 52.57
CA LYS A 216 16.38 -11.12 53.77
C LYS A 216 15.43 -10.90 54.94
N ASN A 217 15.28 -11.93 55.75
CA ASN A 217 14.86 -11.82 57.14
C ASN A 217 15.86 -12.55 58.04
N GLU A 218 16.65 -11.80 58.82
CA GLU A 218 17.70 -12.34 59.68
C GLU A 218 17.15 -13.17 60.85
N ASN A 219 15.94 -12.87 61.33
CA ASN A 219 15.32 -13.57 62.46
C ASN A 219 14.83 -14.98 62.08
N PHE A 220 14.62 -15.24 60.80
CA PHE A 220 14.11 -16.51 60.29
C PHE A 220 15.00 -17.14 59.21
N ASN A 221 16.20 -16.59 58.99
CA ASN A 221 17.18 -17.03 57.98
C ASN A 221 16.58 -17.23 56.58
N LEU A 222 15.63 -16.37 56.21
CA LEU A 222 15.00 -16.36 54.89
C LEU A 222 15.84 -15.53 53.94
N ASN A 223 16.10 -16.05 52.73
CA ASN A 223 16.85 -15.35 51.69
C ASN A 223 16.25 -15.62 50.31
N GLN A 224 16.02 -14.57 49.53
CA GLN A 224 15.61 -14.64 48.14
C GLN A 224 16.38 -13.59 47.33
N GLU A 225 16.84 -13.98 46.15
CA GLU A 225 17.58 -13.09 45.24
C GLU A 225 16.75 -12.77 43.99
N VAL A 226 16.92 -11.55 43.49
CA VAL A 226 16.42 -11.08 42.19
C VAL A 226 17.60 -10.55 41.37
N TYR A 227 17.77 -11.07 40.15
CA TYR A 227 18.82 -10.62 39.24
C TYR A 227 18.30 -9.53 38.30
N VAL A 228 18.94 -8.36 38.30
CA VAL A 228 18.66 -7.28 37.36
C VAL A 228 19.73 -7.28 36.27
N VAL A 229 19.32 -7.41 35.01
CA VAL A 229 20.21 -7.41 33.84
C VAL A 229 19.94 -6.19 32.97
N GLN A 230 20.91 -5.28 33.01
CA GLN A 230 21.14 -4.09 32.20
C GLN A 230 21.65 -4.31 30.78
N SER A 231 20.88 -4.14 29.68
CA SER A 231 21.49 -4.20 28.34
C SER A 231 22.52 -3.08 28.12
N GLU A 232 23.49 -3.32 27.23
CA GLU A 232 24.51 -2.35 26.82
C GLU A 232 23.93 -1.18 26.01
N PHE A 233 24.63 -0.04 26.03
CA PHE A 233 24.42 1.05 25.08
C PHE A 233 25.37 0.85 23.90
N ALA A 234 24.96 0.08 22.89
CA ALA A 234 25.75 -0.06 21.67
C ALA A 234 25.60 1.23 20.82
N PRO A 235 26.67 2.01 20.58
CA PRO A 235 26.62 3.16 19.70
C PRO A 235 26.50 2.62 18.27
N VAL A 236 25.42 2.97 17.61
CA VAL A 236 25.05 2.49 16.28
C VAL A 236 24.92 3.71 15.38
N ILE A 237 25.61 3.68 14.24
CA ILE A 237 25.33 4.54 13.08
C ILE A 237 25.13 3.60 11.90
N GLU A 238 23.94 3.63 11.32
CA GLU A 238 23.57 2.84 10.15
C GLU A 238 22.95 3.76 9.08
N ALA A 239 23.31 3.55 7.83
CA ALA A 239 22.72 4.21 6.68
C ALA A 239 22.63 3.23 5.51
N VAL A 240 21.85 3.59 4.50
CA VAL A 240 21.81 2.84 3.23
C VAL A 240 23.18 2.86 2.54
N GLU A 241 23.60 1.72 1.97
CA GLU A 241 24.93 1.57 1.34
C GLU A 241 25.13 2.48 0.12
N SER A 242 24.05 2.75 -0.63
CA SER A 242 24.11 3.60 -1.81
C SER A 242 22.80 4.34 -2.05
N VAL A 243 22.90 5.56 -2.55
CA VAL A 243 21.78 6.40 -2.99
C VAL A 243 22.01 6.77 -4.44
N SER A 244 21.07 6.44 -5.32
CA SER A 244 21.08 6.93 -6.70
C SER A 244 19.90 7.84 -6.96
N PHE A 245 20.17 8.93 -7.68
CA PHE A 245 19.12 9.82 -8.17
C PHE A 245 19.43 10.25 -9.60
N LYS A 246 18.36 10.58 -10.32
CA LYS A 246 18.44 11.12 -11.67
C LYS A 246 18.54 12.64 -11.56
N CYS A 247 19.34 13.25 -12.43
CA CYS A 247 19.64 14.67 -12.36
C CYS A 247 18.41 15.55 -12.59
N VAL A 248 17.74 15.87 -11.49
CA VAL A 248 16.87 17.03 -11.29
C VAL A 248 17.28 17.53 -9.90
N ALA A 249 17.59 18.83 -9.73
CA ALA A 249 17.99 19.45 -8.45
C ALA A 249 16.91 19.31 -7.37
N ASN A 250 16.73 18.08 -6.92
CA ASN A 250 15.79 17.68 -5.91
C ASN A 250 16.60 17.16 -4.75
N GLU A 251 16.43 17.83 -3.62
CA GLU A 251 16.90 17.37 -2.33
C GLU A 251 16.50 15.89 -2.12
N GLN A 252 17.48 15.02 -1.91
CA GLN A 252 17.24 13.62 -1.55
C GLN A 252 17.58 13.39 -0.09
N PHE A 253 16.70 12.67 0.60
CA PHE A 253 16.92 12.31 2.00
C PHE A 253 17.51 10.91 2.09
N VAL A 254 18.65 10.82 2.75
CA VAL A 254 19.30 9.59 3.18
C VAL A 254 18.89 9.32 4.62
N GLU A 255 18.25 8.16 4.84
CA GLU A 255 17.89 7.72 6.18
C GLU A 255 19.15 7.27 6.91
N VAL A 256 19.47 7.95 8.02
CA VAL A 256 20.60 7.64 8.89
C VAL A 256 20.04 7.32 10.27
N SER A 257 20.11 6.06 10.67
CA SER A 257 19.76 5.63 12.02
C SER A 257 20.97 5.78 12.92
N SER A 258 20.94 6.74 13.85
CA SER A 258 22.01 6.96 14.80
C SER A 258 21.50 7.20 16.22
N ASN A 259 22.20 6.66 17.22
CA ASN A 259 22.02 7.02 18.63
C ASN A 259 23.20 7.84 19.19
N VAL A 260 24.08 8.33 18.31
CA VAL A 260 25.20 9.23 18.61
C VAL A 260 25.24 10.40 17.63
N GLU A 261 25.82 11.53 18.02
CA GLU A 261 26.03 12.62 17.07
C GLU A 261 27.10 12.26 16.04
N TYR A 262 26.97 12.78 14.81
CA TYR A 262 27.92 12.57 13.72
C TYR A 262 28.17 13.85 12.92
N ASP A 263 29.30 13.90 12.23
CA ASP A 263 29.68 14.85 11.19
C ASP A 263 29.64 14.18 9.82
N VAL A 264 29.48 14.96 8.76
CA VAL A 264 29.42 14.48 7.38
C VAL A 264 30.42 15.22 6.51
N THR A 265 31.17 14.47 5.71
CA THR A 265 32.09 14.99 4.69
C THR A 265 31.89 14.22 3.39
N ASP A 266 32.18 14.83 2.26
CA ASP A 266 32.15 14.18 0.95
C ASP A 266 33.41 14.52 0.13
N ASP A 267 33.62 13.75 -0.95
CA ASP A 267 34.76 13.92 -1.87
C ASP A 267 34.40 14.66 -3.17
N ALA A 268 33.25 15.34 -3.22
CA ALA A 268 32.67 15.88 -4.44
C ALA A 268 32.30 17.37 -4.36
N ASP A 269 32.82 18.17 -5.28
CA ASP A 269 32.48 19.60 -5.40
C ASP A 269 31.06 19.87 -5.93
N TRP A 270 30.41 18.84 -6.48
CA TRP A 270 29.07 18.90 -7.05
C TRP A 270 27.96 18.44 -6.11
N LEU A 271 28.33 17.98 -4.91
CA LEU A 271 27.42 17.47 -3.89
C LEU A 271 27.37 18.44 -2.71
N THR A 272 26.18 18.68 -2.18
CA THR A 272 25.97 19.40 -0.92
C THR A 272 25.31 18.45 0.07
N CYS A 273 25.92 18.30 1.24
CA CYS A 273 25.45 17.44 2.33
C CYS A 273 25.01 18.30 3.52
N GLU A 274 23.74 18.18 3.93
CA GLU A 274 23.20 18.89 5.09
C GLU A 274 22.64 17.91 6.13
N VAL A 275 23.04 18.06 7.39
CA VAL A 275 22.53 17.24 8.50
C VAL A 275 21.37 17.98 9.15
N ALA A 276 20.19 17.34 9.15
CA ALA A 276 19.01 17.91 9.79
C ALA A 276 19.21 18.07 11.31
N GLU A 277 18.53 19.07 11.90
CA GLU A 277 18.58 19.33 13.35
C GLU A 277 18.20 18.05 14.14
N GLY A 278 19.13 17.56 14.97
CA GLY A 278 18.97 16.30 15.71
C GLY A 278 19.69 15.08 15.10
N GLY A 279 20.32 15.20 13.92
CA GLY A 279 21.19 14.14 13.36
C GLY A 279 20.45 12.87 12.93
N ILE A 280 19.23 13.01 12.40
CA ILE A 280 18.39 11.86 12.02
C ILE A 280 18.35 11.66 10.49
N ASN A 281 18.46 12.74 9.72
CA ASN A 281 18.43 12.67 8.26
C ASN A 281 19.65 13.41 7.70
N LEU A 282 20.28 12.78 6.72
CA LEU A 282 21.26 13.42 5.86
C LEU A 282 20.54 13.81 4.56
N SER A 283 20.48 15.10 4.28
CA SER A 283 20.04 15.61 3.00
C SER A 283 21.23 15.71 2.05
N VAL A 284 21.09 15.16 0.85
CA VAL A 284 22.06 15.29 -0.23
C VAL A 284 21.41 15.98 -1.42
N THR A 285 22.04 17.04 -1.90
CA THR A 285 21.62 17.78 -3.09
C THR A 285 22.76 17.81 -4.09
N ALA A 286 22.47 17.53 -5.35
CA ALA A 286 23.44 17.59 -6.44
C ALA A 286 23.12 18.69 -7.44
N ASN A 287 24.15 19.17 -8.12
CA ASN A 287 24.02 20.16 -9.18
C ASN A 287 23.37 19.57 -10.44
N ASN A 288 22.74 20.44 -11.25
CA ASN A 288 21.89 20.11 -12.41
C ASN A 288 22.62 19.57 -13.67
N ASP A 289 23.83 19.02 -13.55
CA ASP A 289 24.65 18.63 -14.70
C ASP A 289 24.22 17.28 -15.32
N ALA A 290 24.27 17.15 -16.64
CA ALA A 290 23.80 15.94 -17.35
C ALA A 290 24.78 14.74 -17.33
N GLU A 291 25.80 14.74 -16.47
CA GLU A 291 26.84 13.71 -16.45
C GLU A 291 26.61 12.62 -15.39
N THR A 292 27.02 11.38 -15.69
CA THR A 292 27.10 10.32 -14.67
C THR A 292 28.33 10.55 -13.81
N ARG A 293 28.13 10.61 -12.50
CA ARG A 293 29.22 10.76 -11.53
C ARG A 293 28.85 10.11 -10.20
N SER A 294 29.86 9.78 -9.43
CA SER A 294 29.70 9.16 -8.11
C SER A 294 30.59 9.85 -7.10
N ALA A 295 30.08 9.99 -5.88
CA ALA A 295 30.80 10.52 -4.73
C ALA A 295 30.74 9.51 -3.57
N GLN A 296 31.71 9.60 -2.68
CA GLN A 296 31.67 8.96 -1.36
C GLN A 296 31.31 10.02 -0.33
N VAL A 297 30.27 9.74 0.45
CA VAL A 297 29.92 10.54 1.63
C VAL A 297 30.29 9.73 2.86
N THR A 298 31.15 10.30 3.70
CA THR A 298 31.63 9.70 4.95
C THR A 298 30.86 10.31 6.12
N ILE A 299 30.22 9.45 6.90
CA ILE A 299 29.53 9.80 8.14
C ILE A 299 30.44 9.36 9.30
N THR A 300 30.88 10.34 10.10
CA THR A 300 31.85 10.11 11.20
C THR A 300 31.22 10.46 12.53
N PRO A 301 31.20 9.56 13.52
CA PRO A 301 30.72 9.89 14.85
C PRO A 301 31.53 11.02 15.48
N LYS A 302 30.87 11.92 16.23
CA LYS A 302 31.54 12.96 17.01
C LYS A 302 32.29 12.38 18.21
N GLU A 303 33.26 13.14 18.74
CA GLU A 303 34.19 12.71 19.78
C GLU A 303 33.51 12.01 20.97
N ASN A 304 34.12 10.91 21.45
CA ASN A 304 33.69 10.00 22.54
C ASN A 304 32.69 8.86 22.17
N SER A 305 32.43 8.61 20.90
CA SER A 305 31.71 7.42 20.44
C SER A 305 32.66 6.35 19.88
N GLU A 306 32.41 5.07 20.21
CA GLU A 306 33.10 3.92 19.59
C GLU A 306 32.33 3.38 18.36
N ALA A 307 31.29 4.08 17.88
CA ALA A 307 30.62 3.70 16.63
C ALA A 307 31.61 3.73 15.45
N PRO A 308 31.49 2.81 14.47
CA PRO A 308 32.29 2.88 13.25
C PRO A 308 31.84 4.04 12.36
N SER A 309 32.78 4.71 11.69
CA SER A 309 32.43 5.56 10.54
C SER A 309 31.88 4.71 9.42
N ILE A 310 30.89 5.23 8.69
CA ILE A 310 30.30 4.57 7.53
C ILE A 310 30.48 5.42 6.28
N ASN A 311 30.62 4.77 5.13
CA ASN A 311 30.66 5.42 3.83
C ASN A 311 29.44 5.01 3.04
N ILE A 312 28.80 5.98 2.40
CA ILE A 312 27.70 5.75 1.46
C ILE A 312 28.14 6.19 0.07
N SER A 313 27.74 5.42 -0.94
CA SER A 313 27.98 5.79 -2.33
C SER A 313 26.80 6.61 -2.86
N VAL A 314 27.05 7.85 -3.28
CA VAL A 314 26.04 8.68 -3.93
C VAL A 314 26.31 8.67 -5.44
N VAL A 315 25.31 8.26 -6.23
CA VAL A 315 25.42 8.15 -7.69
C VAL A 315 24.40 9.07 -8.34
N GLN A 316 24.91 10.03 -9.11
CA GLN A 316 24.10 10.80 -10.03
C GLN A 316 24.03 10.04 -11.36
N GLU A 317 22.84 9.60 -11.75
CA GLU A 317 22.62 8.94 -13.03
C GLU A 317 22.51 9.95 -14.18
N GLN A 318 23.08 9.62 -15.34
CA GLN A 318 22.92 10.40 -16.57
C GLN A 318 21.43 10.62 -16.87
N PHE A 319 21.12 11.86 -17.20
CA PHE A 319 19.79 12.30 -17.55
C PHE A 319 19.88 13.15 -18.82
N THR A 320 19.08 12.79 -19.83
CA THR A 320 18.91 13.65 -21.00
C THR A 320 17.67 14.49 -20.73
N PRO A 321 17.80 15.80 -20.50
CA PRO A 321 16.64 16.64 -20.30
C PRO A 321 15.85 16.72 -21.61
N ILE A 322 14.54 16.54 -21.51
CA ILE A 322 13.61 16.56 -22.63
C ILE A 322 12.52 17.56 -22.28
N ILE A 323 12.17 18.38 -23.26
CA ILE A 323 10.93 19.13 -23.28
C ILE A 323 10.32 18.92 -24.67
N GLU A 324 9.05 18.55 -24.72
CA GLU A 324 8.32 18.28 -25.95
C GLU A 324 6.86 18.69 -25.79
N VAL A 325 6.32 19.33 -26.82
CA VAL A 325 4.89 19.67 -26.89
C VAL A 325 4.18 18.55 -27.66
N VAL A 326 3.23 17.88 -27.01
CA VAL A 326 2.55 16.71 -27.58
C VAL A 326 1.50 17.11 -28.60
N ASN A 327 0.83 18.25 -28.39
CA ASN A 327 -0.34 18.66 -29.17
C ASN A 327 -0.23 20.12 -29.66
N ARG A 328 -0.69 20.37 -30.90
CA ARG A 328 -0.87 21.73 -31.46
C ARG A 328 -2.25 22.27 -31.08
N VAL A 329 -2.37 23.58 -30.85
CA VAL A 329 -3.55 24.19 -30.22
C VAL A 329 -4.27 25.14 -31.17
N LEU A 330 -5.59 24.95 -31.31
CA LEU A 330 -6.51 25.89 -31.95
C LEU A 330 -7.55 26.32 -30.91
N LEU A 331 -7.59 27.62 -30.61
CA LEU A 331 -8.58 28.18 -29.70
C LEU A 331 -9.81 28.65 -30.49
N GLU A 332 -10.98 28.12 -30.13
CA GLU A 332 -12.25 28.55 -30.71
C GLU A 332 -12.62 29.97 -30.23
N TYR A 333 -13.49 30.66 -30.98
CA TYR A 333 -13.85 32.07 -30.80
C TYR A 333 -14.41 32.44 -29.42
N VAL A 334 -14.99 31.49 -28.69
CA VAL A 334 -15.48 31.72 -27.33
C VAL A 334 -14.29 31.66 -26.38
N ALA A 335 -14.27 32.48 -25.32
CA ALA A 335 -13.30 32.34 -24.23
C ALA A 335 -13.27 30.86 -23.81
N CYS A 336 -12.22 30.16 -24.21
CA CYS A 336 -12.04 28.75 -23.96
C CYS A 336 -10.67 28.56 -23.33
N GLU A 337 -10.66 27.79 -22.25
CA GLU A 337 -9.42 27.26 -21.71
C GLU A 337 -9.13 25.97 -22.46
N GLN A 338 -7.93 25.87 -23.03
CA GLN A 338 -7.42 24.62 -23.58
C GLN A 338 -6.15 24.18 -22.89
N PHE A 339 -6.00 22.86 -22.81
CA PHE A 339 -4.85 22.23 -22.20
C PHE A 339 -3.87 21.77 -23.28
N VAL A 340 -2.62 22.19 -23.15
CA VAL A 340 -1.50 21.67 -23.92
C VAL A 340 -0.73 20.72 -23.05
N GLU A 341 -0.66 19.47 -23.47
CA GLU A 341 0.24 18.52 -22.84
C GLU A 341 1.68 18.83 -23.25
N VAL A 342 2.53 19.02 -22.23
CA VAL A 342 3.97 19.20 -22.38
C VAL A 342 4.65 18.08 -21.62
N VAL A 343 5.36 17.23 -22.35
CA VAL A 343 6.22 16.20 -21.76
C VAL A 343 7.54 16.87 -21.46
N SER A 344 7.77 17.19 -20.19
CA SER A 344 9.04 17.75 -19.74
C SER A 344 9.60 16.92 -18.61
N SER A 345 10.91 16.68 -18.67
CA SER A 345 11.67 16.09 -17.57
C SER A 345 12.36 17.15 -16.71
N VAL A 346 12.30 18.41 -17.12
CA VAL A 346 12.85 19.59 -16.42
C VAL A 346 11.76 20.61 -16.13
N GLU A 347 12.00 21.52 -15.19
CA GLU A 347 11.15 22.71 -15.06
C GLU A 347 11.23 23.59 -16.31
N TYR A 348 10.13 24.25 -16.66
CA TYR A 348 10.07 25.14 -17.79
C TYR A 348 9.16 26.33 -17.49
N ASP A 349 9.39 27.41 -18.22
CA ASP A 349 8.54 28.59 -18.22
C ASP A 349 7.93 28.77 -19.62
N VAL A 350 6.84 29.54 -19.66
CA VAL A 350 6.10 29.86 -20.88
C VAL A 350 5.92 31.36 -20.99
N THR A 351 6.17 31.90 -22.19
CA THR A 351 5.83 33.27 -22.56
C THR A 351 5.09 33.28 -23.88
N ASP A 352 4.36 34.36 -24.15
CA ASP A 352 3.74 34.61 -25.44
C ASP A 352 3.95 36.05 -25.87
N ASP A 353 3.80 36.31 -27.17
CA ASP A 353 3.98 37.63 -27.79
C ASP A 353 2.66 38.40 -27.94
N ALA A 354 1.58 37.98 -27.27
CA ALA A 354 0.23 38.43 -27.57
C ALA A 354 -0.57 38.88 -26.34
N ASP A 355 -0.95 40.15 -26.31
CA ASP A 355 -1.78 40.73 -25.23
C ASP A 355 -3.18 40.08 -25.07
N TRP A 356 -3.60 39.25 -26.03
CA TRP A 356 -4.89 38.56 -26.02
C TRP A 356 -4.83 37.12 -25.53
N LEU A 357 -3.64 36.55 -25.37
CA LEU A 357 -3.41 35.20 -24.91
C LEU A 357 -2.89 35.22 -23.47
N THR A 358 -3.22 34.21 -22.70
CA THR A 358 -2.66 34.00 -21.36
C THR A 358 -2.21 32.56 -21.27
N CYS A 359 -0.92 32.36 -21.06
CA CYS A 359 -0.31 31.05 -20.87
C CYS A 359 0.02 30.84 -19.39
N LYS A 360 -0.38 29.71 -18.82
CA LYS A 360 -0.08 29.35 -17.43
C LYS A 360 0.44 27.92 -17.35
N VAL A 361 1.63 27.75 -16.78
CA VAL A 361 2.16 26.42 -16.46
C VAL A 361 1.31 25.77 -15.37
N VAL A 362 0.93 24.52 -15.58
CA VAL A 362 0.19 23.67 -14.64
C VAL A 362 0.85 22.29 -14.56
N GLU A 363 0.49 21.50 -13.55
CA GLU A 363 1.02 20.13 -13.43
C GLU A 363 0.68 19.32 -14.69
N GLY A 364 1.71 18.79 -15.36
CA GLY A 364 1.57 18.00 -16.59
C GLY A 364 1.37 18.78 -17.90
N GLY A 365 1.40 20.11 -17.90
CA GLY A 365 1.22 20.87 -19.16
C GLY A 365 1.05 22.38 -19.01
N ILE A 366 0.48 23.00 -20.04
CA ILE A 366 0.20 24.44 -20.10
C ILE A 366 -1.29 24.65 -20.30
N ASN A 367 -1.90 25.44 -19.41
CA ASN A 367 -3.24 25.98 -19.64
C ASN A 367 -3.14 27.26 -20.48
N LEU A 368 -3.82 27.25 -21.61
CA LEU A 368 -3.97 28.41 -22.49
C LEU A 368 -5.37 28.98 -22.34
N SER A 369 -5.48 30.27 -22.09
CA SER A 369 -6.74 31.00 -22.04
C SER A 369 -6.64 32.24 -22.92
N ALA A 370 -7.61 32.44 -23.82
CA ALA A 370 -7.68 33.66 -24.63
C ALA A 370 -8.70 34.66 -24.04
N THR A 371 -8.33 35.94 -24.02
CA THR A 371 -9.26 37.03 -23.70
C THR A 371 -10.07 37.44 -24.93
N THR A 372 -11.39 37.46 -24.79
CA THR A 372 -12.31 37.79 -25.89
C THR A 372 -12.41 39.30 -26.09
N ASN A 373 -12.00 39.79 -27.26
CA ASN A 373 -12.45 41.07 -27.80
C ASN A 373 -13.09 40.80 -29.17
N VAL A 374 -14.29 41.34 -29.38
CA VAL A 374 -15.29 40.96 -30.40
C VAL A 374 -14.89 41.33 -31.85
N THR A 375 -13.61 41.53 -32.15
CA THR A 375 -13.16 41.95 -33.49
C THR A 375 -12.94 40.71 -34.38
N ALA A 376 -13.65 40.68 -35.51
CA ALA A 376 -13.81 39.55 -36.43
C ALA A 376 -12.54 39.15 -37.25
N GLU A 377 -11.34 39.37 -36.72
CA GLU A 377 -10.09 39.12 -37.45
C GLU A 377 -9.35 37.90 -36.89
N ASN A 378 -8.87 37.03 -37.78
CA ASN A 378 -7.96 35.94 -37.45
C ASN A 378 -6.69 36.52 -36.82
N ARG A 379 -6.29 35.99 -35.66
CA ARG A 379 -5.05 36.39 -34.99
C ARG A 379 -4.28 35.19 -34.48
N SER A 380 -2.96 35.35 -34.40
CA SER A 380 -2.02 34.31 -33.98
C SER A 380 -1.03 34.87 -32.97
N ALA A 381 -0.53 34.01 -32.10
CA ALA A 381 0.48 34.31 -31.08
C ALA A 381 1.59 33.25 -31.13
N GLN A 382 2.85 33.68 -31.03
CA GLN A 382 3.97 32.79 -30.76
C GLN A 382 4.09 32.59 -29.26
N VAL A 383 4.02 31.33 -28.85
CA VAL A 383 4.25 30.88 -27.48
C VAL A 383 5.64 30.26 -27.43
N SER A 384 6.51 30.81 -26.59
CA SER A 384 7.85 30.31 -26.32
C SER A 384 7.85 29.49 -25.03
N ILE A 385 8.37 28.28 -25.09
CA ILE A 385 8.57 27.40 -23.93
C ILE A 385 10.06 27.16 -23.78
N PHE A 386 10.60 27.45 -22.60
CA PHE A 386 12.03 27.35 -22.32
C PHE A 386 12.27 26.61 -21.01
N ALA A 387 13.25 25.71 -21.03
CA ALA A 387 13.67 24.99 -19.83
C ALA A 387 14.37 25.95 -18.86
N LYS A 388 14.00 25.89 -17.58
CA LYS A 388 14.72 26.61 -16.53
C LYS A 388 16.07 25.96 -16.29
N ASP A 389 17.09 26.78 -16.03
CA ASP A 389 18.44 26.33 -15.67
C ASP A 389 19.18 25.46 -16.72
N TYR A 390 18.58 25.20 -17.88
CA TYR A 390 19.15 24.42 -18.99
C TYR A 390 19.25 25.25 -20.28
N VAL A 391 20.34 25.99 -20.44
CA VAL A 391 20.57 26.90 -21.59
C VAL A 391 20.76 26.14 -22.92
N ASP A 392 21.22 24.90 -22.86
CA ASP A 392 21.49 24.07 -24.05
C ASP A 392 20.23 23.43 -24.65
N ILE A 393 19.09 23.48 -23.94
CA ILE A 393 17.81 23.00 -24.46
C ILE A 393 17.21 24.11 -25.34
N PRO A 394 16.95 23.86 -26.63
CA PRO A 394 16.40 24.87 -27.50
C PRO A 394 15.00 25.27 -27.07
N THR A 395 14.71 26.58 -27.10
CA THR A 395 13.36 27.10 -26.88
C THR A 395 12.39 26.50 -27.89
N ILE A 396 11.31 25.89 -27.40
CA ILE A 396 10.22 25.41 -28.25
C ILE A 396 9.34 26.59 -28.61
N GLN A 397 9.07 26.74 -29.90
CA GLN A 397 8.13 27.72 -30.43
C GLN A 397 6.83 27.01 -30.83
N MET A 398 5.71 27.48 -30.30
CA MET A 398 4.37 27.02 -30.64
C MET A 398 3.54 28.18 -31.16
N LEU A 399 2.83 27.98 -32.27
CA LEU A 399 1.88 28.96 -32.77
C LEU A 399 0.48 28.65 -32.23
N VAL A 400 -0.14 29.60 -31.54
CA VAL A 400 -1.54 29.55 -31.09
C VAL A 400 -2.38 30.45 -31.99
N VAL A 401 -3.49 29.94 -32.50
CA VAL A 401 -4.39 30.67 -33.41
C VAL A 401 -5.78 30.78 -32.78
N GLN A 402 -6.38 31.97 -32.87
CA GLN A 402 -7.79 32.19 -32.58
C GLN A 402 -8.56 32.50 -33.87
N ALA A 403 -9.61 31.72 -34.15
CA ALA A 403 -10.44 31.84 -35.35
C ALA A 403 -11.93 32.00 -34.99
N PRO A 404 -12.76 32.68 -35.83
CA PRO A 404 -14.18 32.86 -35.59
C PRO A 404 -14.97 31.54 -35.66
N ALA A 405 -15.98 31.40 -34.79
CA ALA A 405 -16.80 30.18 -34.64
C ALA A 405 -17.59 29.79 -35.90
N GLU A 406 -17.77 30.72 -36.85
CA GLU A 406 -18.63 30.54 -38.02
C GLU A 406 -17.90 30.31 -39.35
N ILE A 407 -16.62 29.91 -39.34
CA ILE A 407 -16.08 29.28 -40.55
C ILE A 407 -16.50 27.82 -40.54
N ARG A 408 -17.72 27.59 -41.07
CA ARG A 408 -18.11 26.32 -41.73
C ARG A 408 -16.86 25.77 -42.39
N GLY A 409 -16.30 24.66 -41.89
CA GLY A 409 -15.01 24.14 -42.33
C GLY A 409 -14.82 24.30 -43.84
N VAL A 410 -14.10 25.36 -44.24
CA VAL A 410 -13.83 25.62 -45.65
C VAL A 410 -12.77 24.59 -45.98
N ILE A 411 -13.23 23.47 -46.54
CA ILE A 411 -12.35 22.47 -47.07
C ILE A 411 -11.65 23.12 -48.26
N TYR A 412 -10.37 23.38 -48.10
CA TYR A 412 -9.53 23.85 -49.19
C TYR A 412 -9.13 22.64 -50.04
N TYR A 413 -9.17 22.80 -51.36
CA TYR A 413 -8.68 21.80 -52.29
C TYR A 413 -7.59 22.39 -53.18
N THR A 414 -6.64 21.56 -53.60
CA THR A 414 -5.75 21.91 -54.71
C THR A 414 -6.41 21.57 -56.03
N SER A 415 -6.42 22.52 -56.96
CA SER A 415 -6.72 22.26 -58.38
C SER A 415 -5.67 21.34 -59.00
N SER A 416 -5.94 20.82 -60.22
CA SER A 416 -4.99 20.02 -61.00
C SER A 416 -3.62 20.68 -61.19
N ASP A 417 -3.56 22.00 -61.07
CA ASP A 417 -2.38 22.83 -61.27
C ASP A 417 -1.67 23.18 -59.95
N GLY A 418 -2.12 22.61 -58.82
CA GLY A 418 -1.51 22.77 -57.50
C GLY A 418 -1.91 24.03 -56.73
N ASN A 419 -2.89 24.81 -57.23
CA ASN A 419 -3.36 26.02 -56.57
C ASN A 419 -4.44 25.71 -55.53
N ILE A 420 -4.40 26.38 -54.37
CA ILE A 420 -5.40 26.22 -53.31
C ILE A 420 -6.63 27.08 -53.62
N VAL A 421 -7.81 26.45 -53.78
CA VAL A 421 -9.07 27.09 -54.20
C VAL A 421 -10.14 26.96 -53.10
N THR A 422 -11.02 27.96 -52.99
CA THR A 422 -12.23 27.93 -52.15
C THR A 422 -13.43 27.38 -52.94
N PRO A 423 -14.36 26.62 -52.33
CA PRO A 423 -15.55 26.12 -53.03
C PRO A 423 -16.33 27.27 -53.68
N GLY A 424 -16.50 27.23 -55.02
CA GLY A 424 -17.32 28.18 -55.76
C GLY A 424 -16.77 28.73 -57.08
N GLN A 425 -15.58 28.34 -57.54
CA GLN A 425 -15.10 28.69 -58.89
C GLN A 425 -14.54 27.45 -59.59
N ASP A 426 -15.14 27.15 -60.73
CA ASP A 426 -14.73 26.35 -61.88
C ASP A 426 -13.37 25.65 -61.74
N ASP A 427 -13.31 24.38 -61.32
CA ASP A 427 -12.05 23.64 -61.44
C ASP A 427 -12.16 22.11 -61.52
N PHE A 428 -11.22 21.53 -62.28
CA PHE A 428 -11.13 20.11 -62.64
C PHE A 428 -10.18 19.36 -61.69
N GLY A 429 -10.71 18.38 -60.95
CA GLY A 429 -9.95 17.46 -60.08
C GLY A 429 -9.45 18.09 -58.78
N ALA A 430 -10.11 17.79 -57.66
CA ALA A 430 -9.78 18.34 -56.34
C ALA A 430 -9.20 17.27 -55.40
N THR A 431 -8.10 17.59 -54.70
CA THR A 431 -7.67 16.81 -53.51
C THR A 431 -7.99 17.63 -52.27
N ILE A 432 -8.75 17.07 -51.34
CA ILE A 432 -9.05 17.71 -50.05
C ILE A 432 -7.75 17.77 -49.23
N ILE A 433 -7.25 18.97 -48.93
CA ILE A 433 -6.05 19.17 -48.11
C ILE A 433 -6.47 19.91 -46.85
N GLY A 434 -6.89 19.14 -45.86
CA GLY A 434 -7.03 19.65 -44.49
C GLY A 434 -8.05 20.76 -44.29
N ASN A 435 -8.19 21.16 -43.04
CA ASN A 435 -8.57 22.54 -42.74
C ASN A 435 -7.30 23.37 -42.87
N THR A 436 -7.15 24.07 -44.00
CA THR A 436 -6.01 24.94 -44.27
C THR A 436 -6.26 26.32 -43.68
N TYR A 437 -5.47 26.73 -42.69
CA TYR A 437 -5.54 28.11 -42.17
C TYR A 437 -4.45 28.94 -42.85
N LYS A 438 -4.81 30.14 -43.32
CA LYS A 438 -3.85 31.13 -43.82
C LYS A 438 -3.87 32.36 -42.94
N ASP A 439 -2.71 32.97 -42.72
CA ASP A 439 -2.65 34.31 -42.15
C ASP A 439 -3.13 35.36 -43.16
N ASN A 440 -3.18 36.62 -42.72
CA ASN A 440 -3.54 37.77 -43.54
C ASN A 440 -2.53 38.05 -44.69
N GLN A 441 -1.42 37.31 -44.75
CA GLN A 441 -0.40 37.38 -45.80
C GLN A 441 -0.46 36.18 -46.76
N GLY A 442 -1.39 35.24 -46.55
CA GLY A 442 -1.60 34.06 -47.40
C GLY A 442 -0.69 32.87 -47.11
N ILE A 443 0.07 32.89 -46.01
CA ILE A 443 1.00 31.82 -45.59
C ILE A 443 0.21 30.69 -44.92
N LEU A 444 0.50 29.44 -45.29
CA LEU A 444 -0.14 28.25 -44.72
C LEU A 444 0.32 28.03 -43.26
N LEU A 445 -0.61 28.16 -42.32
CA LEU A 445 -0.35 28.08 -40.88
C LEU A 445 -0.60 26.68 -40.29
N PHE A 446 -1.54 25.92 -40.87
CA PHE A 446 -1.98 24.65 -40.29
C PHE A 446 -2.56 23.69 -41.34
N ASN A 447 -2.29 22.40 -41.17
CA ASN A 447 -2.86 21.30 -41.94
C ASN A 447 -3.32 20.20 -40.96
N ALA A 448 -4.53 20.32 -40.39
CA ALA A 448 -5.13 19.21 -39.66
C ALA A 448 -5.63 18.13 -40.63
N PRO A 449 -5.56 16.84 -40.25
CA PRO A 449 -6.28 15.80 -40.96
C PRO A 449 -7.78 16.14 -40.99
N VAL A 450 -8.40 16.02 -42.17
CA VAL A 450 -9.84 16.24 -42.32
C VAL A 450 -10.58 15.04 -41.74
N THR A 451 -11.28 15.24 -40.63
CA THR A 451 -12.05 14.16 -39.97
C THR A 451 -13.50 14.08 -40.44
N LEU A 452 -13.99 15.08 -41.18
CA LEU A 452 -15.38 15.25 -41.56
C LEU A 452 -15.50 16.05 -42.86
N ILE A 453 -16.40 15.64 -43.77
CA ILE A 453 -16.89 16.52 -44.84
C ILE A 453 -18.15 17.23 -44.37
N GLY A 454 -18.09 18.56 -44.33
CA GLY A 454 -19.18 19.42 -43.84
C GLY A 454 -20.44 19.35 -44.70
N ALA A 455 -21.57 19.79 -44.12
CA ALA A 455 -22.83 19.84 -44.85
C ALA A 455 -22.73 20.85 -46.00
N SER A 456 -23.23 20.48 -47.18
CA SER A 456 -23.16 21.28 -48.41
C SER A 456 -21.75 21.70 -48.87
N ALA A 457 -20.69 21.02 -48.43
CA ALA A 457 -19.30 21.45 -48.68
C ALA A 457 -18.94 21.64 -50.17
N PHE A 458 -19.48 20.80 -51.05
CA PHE A 458 -19.31 20.81 -52.50
C PHE A 458 -20.65 20.88 -53.24
N ARG A 459 -21.69 21.40 -52.58
CA ARG A 459 -23.02 21.48 -53.20
C ARG A 459 -22.97 22.32 -54.47
N ASP A 460 -23.56 21.82 -55.54
CA ASP A 460 -23.64 22.41 -56.88
C ASP A 460 -22.26 22.69 -57.51
N CYS A 461 -21.20 21.97 -57.13
CA CYS A 461 -19.92 22.00 -57.83
C CYS A 461 -20.03 21.26 -59.18
N THR A 462 -20.70 21.86 -60.16
CA THR A 462 -21.08 21.23 -61.43
C THR A 462 -19.90 20.86 -62.32
N SER A 463 -18.72 21.45 -62.12
CA SER A 463 -17.49 21.16 -62.89
C SER A 463 -16.59 20.11 -62.23
N LEU A 464 -16.89 19.69 -60.98
CA LEU A 464 -16.08 18.73 -60.25
C LEU A 464 -16.19 17.34 -60.89
N THR A 465 -15.11 16.84 -61.50
CA THR A 465 -15.09 15.54 -62.20
C THR A 465 -14.64 14.37 -61.34
N SER A 466 -13.75 14.64 -60.39
CA SER A 466 -13.19 13.69 -59.42
C SER A 466 -12.76 14.41 -58.13
N ILE A 467 -12.81 13.68 -57.02
CA ILE A 467 -12.31 14.17 -55.73
C ILE A 467 -11.66 13.03 -54.93
N THR A 468 -10.52 13.31 -54.32
CA THR A 468 -9.86 12.39 -53.38
C THR A 468 -10.23 12.78 -51.95
N ILE A 469 -10.90 11.86 -51.24
CA ILE A 469 -11.23 12.02 -49.81
C ILE A 469 -10.11 11.41 -48.96
N PRO A 470 -9.54 12.12 -47.98
CA PRO A 470 -8.50 11.60 -47.09
C PRO A 470 -8.99 10.44 -46.21
N ASP A 471 -8.10 9.49 -45.93
CA ASP A 471 -8.40 8.33 -45.06
C ASP A 471 -8.79 8.71 -43.62
N SER A 472 -8.46 9.93 -43.19
CA SER A 472 -8.85 10.47 -41.87
C SER A 472 -10.33 10.84 -41.75
N VAL A 473 -11.08 10.91 -42.86
CA VAL A 473 -12.50 11.28 -42.85
C VAL A 473 -13.35 10.17 -42.26
N THR A 474 -14.16 10.52 -41.26
CA THR A 474 -15.03 9.59 -40.54
C THR A 474 -16.52 9.76 -40.85
N SER A 475 -16.92 10.88 -41.48
CA SER A 475 -18.32 11.17 -41.82
C SER A 475 -18.42 12.14 -42.99
N ILE A 476 -19.45 11.96 -43.81
CA ILE A 476 -19.85 12.85 -44.90
C ILE A 476 -21.24 13.36 -44.56
N ARG A 477 -21.41 14.67 -44.36
CA ARG A 477 -22.68 15.28 -43.91
C ARG A 477 -23.65 15.55 -45.05
N ASP A 478 -24.83 16.04 -44.68
CA ASP A 478 -25.95 16.27 -45.57
C ASP A 478 -25.58 17.22 -46.72
N TYR A 479 -26.07 16.91 -47.92
CA TYR A 479 -25.85 17.67 -49.15
C TYR A 479 -24.37 17.86 -49.55
N ALA A 480 -23.41 17.14 -48.94
CA ALA A 480 -21.98 17.39 -49.09
C ALA A 480 -21.51 17.49 -50.55
N PHE A 481 -22.03 16.68 -51.46
CA PHE A 481 -21.75 16.65 -52.90
C PHE A 481 -23.04 16.76 -53.74
N SER A 482 -24.13 17.26 -53.16
CA SER A 482 -25.40 17.35 -53.88
C SER A 482 -25.25 18.25 -55.11
N GLY A 483 -25.73 17.82 -56.27
CA GLY A 483 -25.65 18.61 -57.51
C GLY A 483 -24.27 18.66 -58.18
N CYS A 484 -23.31 17.82 -57.78
CA CYS A 484 -22.03 17.66 -58.50
C CYS A 484 -22.24 16.91 -59.84
N THR A 485 -22.86 17.57 -60.82
CA THR A 485 -23.34 16.91 -62.05
C THR A 485 -22.26 16.32 -62.93
N SER A 486 -21.00 16.76 -62.82
CA SER A 486 -19.87 16.19 -63.59
C SER A 486 -19.06 15.15 -62.83
N LEU A 487 -19.39 14.84 -61.56
CA LEU A 487 -18.61 13.92 -60.75
C LEU A 487 -18.81 12.49 -61.26
N THR A 488 -17.75 11.89 -61.80
CA THR A 488 -17.84 10.60 -62.51
C THR A 488 -17.60 9.37 -61.61
N SER A 489 -16.77 9.55 -60.60
CA SER A 489 -16.40 8.53 -59.61
C SER A 489 -15.97 9.18 -58.30
N ILE A 490 -16.24 8.53 -57.18
CA ILE A 490 -15.71 8.91 -55.88
C ILE A 490 -15.38 7.68 -55.04
N THR A 491 -14.22 7.68 -54.38
CA THR A 491 -13.82 6.63 -53.44
C THR A 491 -14.10 7.10 -52.03
N ILE A 492 -14.98 6.41 -51.32
CA ILE A 492 -15.28 6.68 -49.92
C ILE A 492 -14.25 5.92 -49.04
N PRO A 493 -13.49 6.60 -48.17
CA PRO A 493 -12.43 5.96 -47.40
C PRO A 493 -12.99 5.04 -46.30
N ASN A 494 -12.22 4.01 -45.94
CA ASN A 494 -12.65 2.96 -45.00
C ASN A 494 -13.04 3.48 -43.60
N GLY A 495 -12.53 4.66 -43.20
CA GLY A 495 -12.86 5.29 -41.92
C GLY A 495 -14.27 5.90 -41.85
N VAL A 496 -14.96 6.07 -42.98
CA VAL A 496 -16.29 6.69 -43.01
C VAL A 496 -17.33 5.76 -42.40
N THR A 497 -18.05 6.29 -41.39
CA THR A 497 -19.10 5.56 -40.67
C THR A 497 -20.52 6.02 -41.03
N LYS A 498 -20.66 7.22 -41.62
CA LYS A 498 -21.93 7.89 -41.92
C LYS A 498 -21.87 8.68 -43.23
N ILE A 499 -22.91 8.51 -44.05
CA ILE A 499 -23.22 9.32 -45.23
C ILE A 499 -24.56 10.01 -44.96
N GLY A 500 -24.58 11.34 -45.00
CA GLY A 500 -25.74 12.18 -44.67
C GLY A 500 -26.83 12.21 -45.73
N ASP A 501 -27.89 12.94 -45.44
CA ASP A 501 -29.05 13.08 -46.31
C ASP A 501 -28.68 13.87 -47.57
N TYR A 502 -29.13 13.42 -48.74
CA TYR A 502 -28.80 14.02 -50.05
C TYR A 502 -27.29 14.16 -50.32
N ALA A 503 -26.42 13.42 -49.62
CA ALA A 503 -24.96 13.63 -49.67
C ALA A 503 -24.39 13.59 -51.09
N PHE A 504 -24.93 12.74 -51.98
CA PHE A 504 -24.60 12.66 -53.41
C PHE A 504 -25.83 12.89 -54.29
N GLY A 505 -26.88 13.51 -53.76
CA GLY A 505 -28.14 13.70 -54.47
C GLY A 505 -27.96 14.57 -55.72
N GLY A 506 -28.34 14.08 -56.90
CA GLY A 506 -28.20 14.78 -58.17
C GLY A 506 -26.81 14.70 -58.82
N CYS A 507 -25.94 13.80 -58.38
CA CYS A 507 -24.66 13.51 -59.05
C CYS A 507 -24.89 12.71 -60.35
N THR A 508 -25.44 13.38 -61.37
CA THR A 508 -25.96 12.73 -62.59
C THR A 508 -24.91 12.01 -63.44
N SER A 509 -23.63 12.37 -63.36
CA SER A 509 -22.53 11.66 -64.05
C SER A 509 -21.88 10.55 -63.22
N LEU A 510 -22.28 10.32 -61.96
CA LEU A 510 -21.64 9.35 -61.08
C LEU A 510 -21.94 7.93 -61.57
N THR A 511 -20.93 7.24 -62.10
CA THR A 511 -21.10 5.94 -62.77
C THR A 511 -20.97 4.75 -61.80
N SER A 512 -20.16 4.93 -60.76
CA SER A 512 -19.86 3.93 -59.74
C SER A 512 -19.50 4.60 -58.43
N ILE A 513 -19.85 3.93 -57.33
CA ILE A 513 -19.42 4.30 -55.99
C ILE A 513 -19.18 3.05 -55.16
N THR A 514 -18.06 3.00 -54.46
CA THR A 514 -17.76 1.95 -53.48
C THR A 514 -18.05 2.49 -52.09
N ILE A 515 -19.04 1.91 -51.41
CA ILE A 515 -19.37 2.24 -50.02
C ILE A 515 -18.62 1.22 -49.13
N PRO A 516 -17.68 1.67 -48.27
CA PRO A 516 -16.87 0.76 -47.47
C PRO A 516 -17.67 0.12 -46.33
N ASN A 517 -17.21 -1.05 -45.88
CA ASN A 517 -17.87 -1.85 -44.83
C ASN A 517 -18.04 -1.11 -43.49
N GLY A 518 -17.28 -0.04 -43.24
CA GLY A 518 -17.42 0.79 -42.04
C GLY A 518 -18.68 1.66 -42.00
N VAL A 519 -19.37 1.87 -43.14
CA VAL A 519 -20.53 2.75 -43.23
C VAL A 519 -21.77 2.10 -42.63
N THR A 520 -22.16 2.56 -41.44
CA THR A 520 -23.34 2.05 -40.71
C THR A 520 -24.63 2.79 -41.04
N LYS A 521 -24.54 3.99 -41.63
CA LYS A 521 -25.70 4.85 -41.94
C LYS A 521 -25.54 5.51 -43.30
N ILE A 522 -26.54 5.31 -44.15
CA ILE A 522 -26.76 6.03 -45.41
C ILE A 522 -28.04 6.85 -45.26
N GLY A 523 -27.96 8.15 -45.55
CA GLY A 523 -29.05 9.11 -45.39
C GLY A 523 -30.20 8.96 -46.38
N GLU A 524 -31.27 9.70 -46.12
CA GLU A 524 -32.39 9.89 -47.04
C GLU A 524 -31.89 10.52 -48.35
N ALA A 525 -32.36 9.99 -49.49
CA ALA A 525 -31.99 10.47 -50.82
C ALA A 525 -30.47 10.60 -51.07
N ALA A 526 -29.63 9.86 -50.32
CA ALA A 526 -28.17 10.01 -50.37
C ALA A 526 -27.59 9.85 -51.78
N PHE A 527 -28.21 9.02 -52.63
CA PHE A 527 -27.86 8.83 -54.04
C PHE A 527 -29.04 9.12 -54.99
N GLY A 528 -30.07 9.82 -54.52
CA GLY A 528 -31.23 10.16 -55.34
C GLY A 528 -30.83 11.01 -56.55
N GLY A 529 -31.31 10.69 -57.74
CA GLY A 529 -31.00 11.38 -58.98
C GLY A 529 -29.60 11.10 -59.56
N CYS A 530 -28.88 10.09 -59.06
CA CYS A 530 -27.63 9.61 -59.67
C CYS A 530 -27.94 8.79 -60.94
N THR A 531 -28.35 9.46 -62.02
CA THR A 531 -28.92 8.84 -63.23
C THR A 531 -27.93 7.96 -64.00
N SER A 532 -26.62 8.19 -63.91
CA SER A 532 -25.59 7.35 -64.56
C SER A 532 -25.08 6.19 -63.70
N LEU A 533 -25.57 6.04 -62.46
CA LEU A 533 -25.05 5.04 -61.52
C LEU A 533 -25.48 3.64 -61.96
N THR A 534 -24.51 2.79 -62.32
CA THR A 534 -24.78 1.49 -62.95
C THR A 534 -24.89 0.33 -61.96
N SER A 535 -24.14 0.42 -60.86
CA SER A 535 -24.09 -0.57 -59.79
C SER A 535 -23.70 0.09 -58.46
N VAL A 536 -24.21 -0.47 -57.36
CA VAL A 536 -23.86 -0.08 -55.99
C VAL A 536 -23.82 -1.34 -55.13
N THR A 537 -22.81 -1.45 -54.27
CA THR A 537 -22.76 -2.45 -53.21
C THR A 537 -23.12 -1.78 -51.89
N ILE A 538 -24.22 -2.20 -51.28
CA ILE A 538 -24.58 -1.79 -49.91
C ILE A 538 -23.75 -2.65 -48.94
N PRO A 539 -23.05 -2.06 -47.97
CA PRO A 539 -22.22 -2.82 -47.03
C PRO A 539 -23.06 -3.57 -45.99
N ASP A 540 -22.55 -4.71 -45.51
CA ASP A 540 -23.19 -5.59 -44.50
C ASP A 540 -23.45 -4.92 -43.14
N SER A 541 -22.92 -3.71 -42.92
CA SER A 541 -23.16 -2.91 -41.71
C SER A 541 -24.40 -2.02 -41.78
N VAL A 542 -25.04 -1.90 -42.96
CA VAL A 542 -26.27 -1.13 -43.14
C VAL A 542 -27.48 -1.99 -42.77
N THR A 543 -28.33 -1.45 -41.89
CA THR A 543 -29.55 -2.13 -41.41
C THR A 543 -30.83 -1.66 -42.09
N ASN A 544 -30.81 -0.51 -42.75
CA ASN A 544 -32.00 0.11 -43.37
C ASN A 544 -31.60 0.85 -44.65
N ILE A 545 -32.33 0.59 -45.74
CA ILE A 545 -32.31 1.45 -46.93
C ILE A 545 -33.35 2.54 -46.70
N ARG A 546 -32.94 3.81 -46.67
CA ARG A 546 -33.83 4.93 -46.30
C ARG A 546 -34.73 5.36 -47.45
N THR A 547 -35.64 6.28 -47.15
CA THR A 547 -36.50 6.94 -48.13
C THR A 547 -35.67 7.48 -49.29
N ALA A 548 -36.13 7.21 -50.52
CA ALA A 548 -35.54 7.74 -51.75
C ALA A 548 -34.03 7.50 -51.96
N THR A 549 -33.38 6.59 -51.21
CA THR A 549 -31.90 6.46 -51.21
C THR A 549 -31.30 6.33 -52.62
N PHE A 550 -31.96 5.60 -53.53
CA PHE A 550 -31.58 5.42 -54.94
C PHE A 550 -32.69 5.85 -55.90
N GLU A 551 -33.59 6.74 -55.49
CA GLU A 551 -34.64 7.27 -56.36
C GLU A 551 -34.03 7.85 -57.65
N GLU A 552 -34.64 7.60 -58.80
CA GLU A 552 -34.20 8.07 -60.12
C GLU A 552 -32.77 7.65 -60.54
N CYS A 553 -32.21 6.59 -59.94
CA CYS A 553 -31.02 5.92 -60.48
C CYS A 553 -31.38 5.10 -61.74
N THR A 554 -31.69 5.79 -62.83
CA THR A 554 -32.26 5.21 -64.06
C THR A 554 -31.33 4.21 -64.77
N SER A 555 -30.01 4.33 -64.60
CA SER A 555 -29.01 3.39 -65.16
C SER A 555 -28.65 2.24 -64.22
N LEU A 556 -29.23 2.16 -63.01
CA LEU A 556 -28.89 1.11 -62.05
C LEU A 556 -29.39 -0.24 -62.55
N THR A 557 -28.47 -1.12 -62.94
CA THR A 557 -28.80 -2.44 -63.53
C THR A 557 -28.82 -3.56 -62.50
N SER A 558 -28.04 -3.41 -61.44
CA SER A 558 -27.92 -4.39 -60.37
C SER A 558 -27.64 -3.71 -59.03
N ILE A 559 -28.20 -4.29 -57.97
CA ILE A 559 -27.88 -3.93 -56.60
C ILE A 559 -27.90 -5.18 -55.73
N THR A 560 -26.93 -5.28 -54.83
CA THR A 560 -26.90 -6.32 -53.79
C THR A 560 -27.41 -5.72 -52.49
N ILE A 561 -28.53 -6.24 -51.99
CA ILE A 561 -29.05 -5.92 -50.65
C ILE A 561 -28.49 -6.98 -49.69
N PRO A 562 -27.68 -6.59 -48.67
CA PRO A 562 -27.10 -7.54 -47.73
C PRO A 562 -28.11 -8.06 -46.72
N ASP A 563 -27.85 -9.24 -46.15
CA ASP A 563 -28.71 -9.90 -45.17
C ASP A 563 -28.90 -9.08 -43.87
N SER A 564 -28.10 -8.05 -43.64
CA SER A 564 -28.24 -7.11 -42.52
C SER A 564 -29.43 -6.16 -42.66
N VAL A 565 -29.98 -5.97 -43.87
CA VAL A 565 -31.06 -5.01 -44.12
C VAL A 565 -32.38 -5.55 -43.60
N THR A 566 -33.03 -4.77 -42.75
CA THR A 566 -34.33 -5.10 -42.12
C THR A 566 -35.51 -4.34 -42.69
N SER A 567 -35.26 -3.19 -43.34
CA SER A 567 -36.30 -2.36 -43.97
C SER A 567 -35.80 -1.65 -45.22
N ILE A 568 -36.73 -1.46 -46.17
CA ILE A 568 -36.55 -0.68 -47.40
C ILE A 568 -37.56 0.48 -47.36
N GLY A 569 -37.08 1.72 -47.36
CA GLY A 569 -37.91 2.92 -47.21
C GLY A 569 -38.78 3.24 -48.42
N SER A 570 -39.70 4.20 -48.24
CA SER A 570 -40.56 4.68 -49.33
C SER A 570 -39.73 5.26 -50.48
N TYR A 571 -40.12 4.99 -51.72
CA TYR A 571 -39.44 5.47 -52.93
C TYR A 571 -37.97 5.06 -53.08
N ALA A 572 -37.45 4.13 -52.27
CA ALA A 572 -36.02 3.80 -52.20
C ALA A 572 -35.36 3.50 -53.55
N PHE A 573 -36.09 2.87 -54.48
CA PHE A 573 -35.69 2.53 -55.85
C PHE A 573 -36.70 3.04 -56.88
N LYS A 574 -37.52 4.04 -56.53
CA LYS A 574 -38.50 4.61 -57.44
C LYS A 574 -37.79 5.11 -58.70
N ASN A 575 -38.34 4.81 -59.88
CA ASN A 575 -37.80 5.16 -61.19
C ASN A 575 -36.40 4.58 -61.49
N CYS A 576 -35.97 3.50 -60.82
CA CYS A 576 -34.82 2.70 -61.25
C CYS A 576 -35.16 1.84 -62.48
N THR A 577 -35.36 2.48 -63.63
CA THR A 577 -35.91 1.84 -64.84
C THR A 577 -35.03 0.77 -65.47
N SER A 578 -33.73 0.73 -65.17
CA SER A 578 -32.82 -0.33 -65.67
C SER A 578 -32.69 -1.51 -64.70
N LEU A 579 -33.30 -1.44 -63.52
CA LEU A 579 -33.21 -2.47 -62.49
C LEU A 579 -34.21 -3.59 -62.82
N THR A 580 -33.73 -4.59 -63.56
CA THR A 580 -34.56 -5.67 -64.11
C THR A 580 -34.86 -6.83 -63.17
N SER A 581 -34.06 -6.96 -62.12
CA SER A 581 -34.24 -7.98 -61.10
C SER A 581 -33.61 -7.50 -59.80
N ILE A 582 -34.21 -7.89 -58.69
CA ILE A 582 -33.69 -7.63 -57.35
C ILE A 582 -33.98 -8.83 -56.46
N THR A 583 -33.02 -9.21 -55.63
CA THR A 583 -33.22 -10.21 -54.58
C THR A 583 -33.42 -9.48 -53.27
N ILE A 584 -34.56 -9.72 -52.63
CA ILE A 584 -34.87 -9.21 -51.31
C ILE A 584 -34.48 -10.30 -50.29
N PRO A 585 -33.57 -10.03 -49.33
CA PRO A 585 -33.18 -11.04 -48.34
C PRO A 585 -34.31 -11.29 -47.33
N ASP A 586 -34.31 -12.49 -46.73
CA ASP A 586 -35.33 -12.94 -45.77
C ASP A 586 -35.40 -12.06 -44.50
N SER A 587 -34.37 -11.28 -44.23
CA SER A 587 -34.29 -10.34 -43.12
C SER A 587 -35.13 -9.08 -43.31
N VAL A 588 -35.58 -8.76 -44.53
CA VAL A 588 -36.41 -7.59 -44.79
C VAL A 588 -37.83 -7.83 -44.30
N THR A 589 -38.23 -7.06 -43.29
CA THR A 589 -39.56 -7.13 -42.66
C THR A 589 -40.51 -6.01 -43.09
N GLU A 590 -39.98 -4.96 -43.72
CA GLU A 590 -40.74 -3.78 -44.14
C GLU A 590 -40.27 -3.26 -45.51
N ILE A 591 -41.21 -3.01 -46.41
CA ILE A 591 -41.00 -2.34 -47.69
C ILE A 591 -41.96 -1.15 -47.78
N GLY A 592 -41.40 0.04 -47.96
CA GLY A 592 -42.11 1.30 -47.95
C GLY A 592 -42.96 1.55 -49.20
N TYR A 593 -43.77 2.61 -49.12
CA TYR A 593 -44.67 3.02 -50.19
C TYR A 593 -43.89 3.34 -51.47
N GLU A 594 -44.33 2.77 -52.62
CA GLU A 594 -43.71 2.99 -53.94
C GLU A 594 -42.19 2.72 -53.99
N ALA A 595 -41.66 1.86 -53.10
CA ALA A 595 -40.22 1.59 -53.01
C ALA A 595 -39.60 1.11 -54.33
N PHE A 596 -40.37 0.44 -55.19
CA PHE A 596 -39.93 -0.09 -56.49
C PHE A 596 -40.83 0.39 -57.65
N GLU A 597 -41.49 1.54 -57.48
CA GLU A 597 -42.33 2.09 -58.56
C GLU A 597 -41.48 2.34 -59.82
N ASN A 598 -41.97 1.92 -60.99
CA ASN A 598 -41.30 2.07 -62.29
C ASN A 598 -39.92 1.37 -62.43
N CYS A 599 -39.63 0.35 -61.60
CA CYS A 599 -38.64 -0.68 -61.95
C CYS A 599 -39.22 -1.62 -63.02
N ILE A 600 -38.40 -2.14 -63.94
CA ILE A 600 -38.85 -2.87 -65.16
C ILE A 600 -38.69 -4.38 -65.04
#